data_AF-A0A8T7D121-F1
#
_entry.id   AF-A0A8T7D121-F1
#
_cell.length_a   1.000
_cell.length_b   1.000
_cell.length_c   1.000
_cell.angle_alpha   90.00
_cell.angle_beta   90.00
_cell.angle_gamma   90.00
#
_symmetry.space_group_name_H-M   'P 1'
#
loop_
_entity.id
_entity.type
_entity.pdbx_description
1 polymer ?
#
loop_
_entity_poly.entity_id
_entity_poly.type
_entity_poly.pdbx_seq_one_letter_code
_entity_poly.pdbx_strand_id
1 'polypeptide(L)'
;RCVRACPYDILDLAEPFDPVPTGTPYFTARTGPCEMCPDIPCVPACPSGALDHDLTKIDKARMGLAVLVDQESCIAFQGLRCEVCFNVCPARGKAISLIPRANPRTGIHAMMIPVVHSNHCTGCGKCEQACILEAAAIKVYPLQLAKGAAGGHYRLGWEEKGKVGEALVPPDAQHRYYLPEGMDYEHAGRGLIEKAETPFSANPLDVLNKK
;
A
#
# COMPACT_ATOMS: atom_id res chain seq x y z
N ARG A 1 34.91 1.68 2.13
CA ARG A 1 34.98 3.11 2.55
C ARG A 1 33.63 3.58 3.05
N CYS A 2 32.55 3.45 2.26
CA CYS A 2 31.16 3.70 2.71
C CYS A 2 30.77 3.02 4.04
N VAL A 3 31.16 1.76 4.26
CA VAL A 3 30.95 1.04 5.54
C VAL A 3 31.46 1.85 6.74
N ARG A 4 32.72 2.29 6.69
CA ARG A 4 33.34 3.11 7.75
C ARG A 4 32.81 4.54 7.84
N ALA A 5 32.13 5.01 6.79
CA ALA A 5 31.53 6.33 6.77
C ALA A 5 30.14 6.33 7.43
N CYS A 6 29.58 5.17 7.75
CA CYS A 6 28.35 5.08 8.51
C CYS A 6 28.61 5.45 9.98
N PRO A 7 27.99 6.51 10.53
CA PRO A 7 28.25 6.93 11.91
C PRO A 7 27.75 5.95 12.98
N TYR A 8 26.95 4.96 12.58
CA TYR A 8 26.28 4.00 13.46
C TYR A 8 26.86 2.59 13.35
N ASP A 9 27.89 2.38 12.52
CA ASP A 9 28.55 1.09 12.34
C ASP A 9 27.58 -0.08 12.02
N ILE A 10 26.51 0.21 11.27
CA ILE A 10 25.45 -0.77 10.89
C ILE A 10 25.66 -1.40 9.51
N LEU A 11 26.63 -0.89 8.73
CA LEU A 11 26.87 -1.37 7.38
C LEU A 11 27.96 -2.44 7.38
N ASP A 12 27.68 -3.57 6.76
CA ASP A 12 28.61 -4.64 6.50
C ASP A 12 28.95 -4.69 5.00
N LEU A 13 30.11 -5.25 4.65
CA LEU A 13 30.50 -5.44 3.26
C LEU A 13 30.24 -6.89 2.86
N ALA A 14 29.43 -7.11 1.82
CA ALA A 14 29.13 -8.47 1.36
C ALA A 14 30.40 -9.22 0.95
N GLU A 15 30.58 -10.40 1.51
CA GLU A 15 31.65 -11.35 1.23
C GLU A 15 31.25 -12.30 0.08
N PRO A 16 32.18 -13.09 -0.48
CA PRO A 16 31.80 -14.21 -1.34
C PRO A 16 30.83 -15.14 -0.61
N PHE A 17 29.81 -15.64 -1.32
CA PHE A 17 28.72 -16.51 -0.82
C PHE A 17 27.59 -15.81 -0.06
N ASP A 18 27.67 -14.51 0.18
CA ASP A 18 26.53 -13.76 0.69
C ASP A 18 25.40 -13.64 -0.36
N PRO A 19 24.14 -13.45 0.08
CA PRO A 19 22.99 -13.27 -0.81
C PRO A 19 23.01 -11.93 -1.58
N VAL A 20 23.99 -11.08 -1.31
CA VAL A 20 24.17 -9.75 -1.89
C VAL A 20 25.48 -9.75 -2.71
N PRO A 21 25.54 -9.08 -3.87
CA PRO A 21 26.76 -9.04 -4.67
C PRO A 21 27.99 -8.60 -3.86
N THR A 22 29.09 -9.35 -3.94
CA THR A 22 30.33 -9.10 -3.19
C THR A 22 30.80 -7.66 -3.33
N GLY A 23 31.21 -7.04 -2.22
CA GLY A 23 31.64 -5.64 -2.19
C GLY A 23 30.50 -4.61 -2.12
N THR A 24 29.23 -5.06 -2.10
CA THR A 24 28.08 -4.20 -1.87
C THR A 24 27.88 -3.97 -0.36
N PRO A 25 27.71 -2.71 0.10
CA PRO A 25 27.36 -2.46 1.48
C PRO A 25 25.91 -2.88 1.75
N TYR A 26 25.67 -3.60 2.84
CA TYR A 26 24.33 -3.98 3.28
C TYR A 26 24.19 -3.81 4.80
N PHE A 27 22.99 -3.93 5.33
CA PHE A 27 22.74 -3.96 6.77
C PHE A 27 21.70 -5.05 7.08
N THR A 28 21.73 -5.55 8.31
CA THR A 28 20.71 -6.48 8.80
C THR A 28 19.66 -5.69 9.56
N ALA A 29 18.50 -5.46 8.94
CA ALA A 29 17.43 -4.61 9.47
C ALA A 29 17.01 -4.97 10.91
N ARG A 30 17.02 -6.26 11.26
CA ARG A 30 16.66 -6.74 12.60
C ARG A 30 17.63 -6.29 13.70
N THR A 31 18.93 -6.21 13.41
CA THR A 31 19.97 -5.89 14.40
C THR A 31 20.37 -4.42 14.35
N GLY A 32 20.52 -3.86 13.14
CA GLY A 32 20.94 -2.48 12.90
C GLY A 32 20.32 -1.94 11.62
N PRO A 33 19.18 -1.24 11.67
CA PRO A 33 18.56 -0.64 10.50
C PRO A 33 19.26 0.67 10.12
N CYS A 34 19.00 1.14 8.89
CA CYS A 34 19.43 2.46 8.46
C CYS A 34 18.83 3.56 9.35
N GLU A 35 19.71 4.39 9.92
CA GLU A 35 19.33 5.51 10.78
C GLU A 35 18.85 6.75 10.02
N MET A 36 18.79 6.69 8.69
CA MET A 36 18.27 7.76 7.82
C MET A 36 19.01 9.09 8.00
N CYS A 37 20.34 9.05 8.02
CA CYS A 37 21.20 10.25 8.16
C CYS A 37 20.85 11.31 7.09
N PRO A 38 20.54 12.57 7.48
CA PRO A 38 20.16 13.62 6.53
C PRO A 38 21.27 14.00 5.53
N ASP A 39 22.52 13.88 5.95
CA ASP A 39 23.74 14.20 5.20
C ASP A 39 24.30 13.03 4.37
N ILE A 40 23.76 11.82 4.57
CA ILE A 40 24.05 10.60 3.80
C ILE A 40 25.56 10.36 3.57
N PRO A 41 26.41 10.33 4.61
CA PRO A 41 27.87 10.28 4.47
C PRO A 41 28.37 9.01 3.77
N CYS A 42 27.58 7.93 3.78
CA CYS A 42 27.92 6.66 3.16
C CYS A 42 27.95 6.72 1.62
N VAL A 43 27.11 7.54 0.98
CA VAL A 43 27.01 7.67 -0.49
C VAL A 43 28.28 8.24 -1.11
N PRO A 44 28.74 9.46 -0.77
CA PRO A 44 29.95 10.04 -1.36
C PRO A 44 31.21 9.24 -1.02
N ALA A 45 31.20 8.50 0.10
CA ALA A 45 32.29 7.62 0.50
C ALA A 45 32.30 6.26 -0.23
N CYS A 46 31.29 5.93 -1.04
CA CYS A 46 31.17 4.64 -1.74
C CYS A 46 31.93 4.65 -3.08
N PRO A 47 33.05 3.91 -3.23
CA PRO A 47 33.86 3.94 -4.45
C PRO A 47 33.33 3.03 -5.56
N SER A 48 32.51 2.02 -5.21
CA SER A 48 32.04 0.99 -6.15
C SER A 48 30.81 1.41 -6.95
N GLY A 49 30.17 2.53 -6.61
CA GLY A 49 28.88 2.91 -7.18
C GLY A 49 27.72 2.02 -6.73
N ALA A 50 27.93 1.16 -5.71
CA ALA A 50 26.89 0.33 -5.15
C ALA A 50 25.78 1.15 -4.45
N LEU A 51 26.12 2.35 -4.01
CA LEU A 51 25.16 3.36 -3.58
C LEU A 51 25.04 4.42 -4.68
N ASP A 52 23.82 4.89 -4.91
CA ASP A 52 23.51 5.91 -5.91
C ASP A 52 24.06 7.28 -5.49
N HIS A 53 25.02 7.81 -6.26
CA HIS A 53 25.66 9.12 -5.99
C HIS A 53 24.75 10.31 -6.31
N ASP A 54 23.69 10.11 -7.10
CA ASP A 54 22.70 11.16 -7.39
C ASP A 54 21.69 11.32 -6.24
N LEU A 55 21.76 10.46 -5.23
CA LEU A 55 20.89 10.50 -4.06
C LEU A 55 21.25 11.66 -3.13
N THR A 56 20.49 12.76 -3.25
CA THR A 56 20.66 13.95 -2.41
C THR A 56 19.73 14.00 -1.19
N LYS A 57 18.71 13.14 -1.13
CA LYS A 57 17.73 13.08 -0.03
C LYS A 57 17.48 11.64 0.38
N ILE A 58 17.69 11.33 1.66
CA ILE A 58 17.60 9.97 2.18
C ILE A 58 16.20 9.34 2.03
N ASP A 59 15.15 10.16 2.04
CA ASP A 59 13.76 9.72 1.82
C ASP A 59 13.50 9.15 0.41
N LYS A 60 14.39 9.44 -0.55
CA LYS A 60 14.32 8.89 -1.90
C LYS A 60 15.08 7.57 -2.03
N ALA A 61 15.82 7.15 -1.02
CA ALA A 61 16.56 5.89 -1.04
C ALA A 61 15.61 4.71 -1.28
N ARG A 62 16.11 3.68 -1.96
CA ARG A 62 15.40 2.42 -2.21
C ARG A 62 16.31 1.26 -1.82
N MET A 63 16.55 1.13 -0.52
CA MET A 63 17.35 0.07 0.08
C MET A 63 16.60 -1.28 0.09
N GLY A 64 15.27 -1.23 0.13
CA GLY A 64 14.40 -2.40 0.13
C GLY A 64 12.93 -2.01 0.28
N LEU A 65 12.10 -2.99 0.61
CA LEU A 65 10.69 -2.82 0.88
C LEU A 65 10.30 -3.62 2.13
N ALA A 66 9.67 -2.97 3.09
CA ALA A 66 9.09 -3.65 4.24
C ALA A 66 7.81 -4.39 3.82
N VAL A 67 7.68 -5.64 4.24
CA VAL A 67 6.54 -6.52 3.98
C VAL A 67 6.10 -7.14 5.28
N LEU A 68 4.81 -7.06 5.59
CA LEU A 68 4.23 -7.84 6.66
C LEU A 68 4.07 -9.28 6.18
N VAL A 69 4.98 -10.15 6.61
CA VAL A 69 5.08 -11.54 6.11
C VAL A 69 4.26 -12.54 6.91
N ASP A 70 3.95 -12.22 8.17
CA ASP A 70 3.22 -13.10 9.08
C ASP A 70 2.10 -12.31 9.76
N GLN A 71 0.87 -12.53 9.31
CA GLN A 71 -0.30 -11.86 9.86
C GLN A 71 -0.79 -12.58 11.13
N GLU A 72 -0.59 -13.88 11.20
CA GLU A 72 -1.02 -14.76 12.28
C GLU A 72 -0.26 -14.45 13.59
N SER A 73 1.03 -14.18 13.50
CA SER A 73 1.86 -13.79 14.66
C SER A 73 1.79 -12.29 14.98
N CYS A 74 1.35 -11.44 14.04
CA CYS A 74 1.31 -10.00 14.26
C CYS A 74 0.30 -9.62 15.36
N ILE A 75 0.77 -8.99 16.43
CA ILE A 75 -0.06 -8.57 17.58
C ILE A 75 -1.25 -7.70 17.18
N ALA A 76 -1.07 -6.82 16.18
CA ALA A 76 -2.16 -5.99 15.64
C ALA A 76 -3.27 -6.82 14.98
N PHE A 77 -2.92 -7.92 14.30
CA PHE A 77 -3.86 -8.85 13.70
C PHE A 77 -4.52 -9.78 14.72
N GLN A 78 -3.84 -10.07 15.83
CA GLN A 78 -4.43 -10.77 16.98
C GLN A 78 -5.44 -9.90 17.76
N GLY A 79 -5.64 -8.65 17.34
CA GLY A 79 -6.62 -7.73 17.89
C GLY A 79 -6.17 -7.03 19.18
N LEU A 80 -4.88 -7.06 19.48
CA LEU A 80 -4.24 -6.26 20.52
C LEU A 80 -3.72 -4.96 19.90
N ARG A 81 -3.61 -3.91 20.72
CA ARG A 81 -3.17 -2.61 20.24
C ARG A 81 -1.65 -2.55 20.10
N CYS A 82 -1.15 -2.68 18.86
CA CYS A 82 0.26 -2.55 18.52
C CYS A 82 0.42 -1.64 17.30
N GLU A 83 1.15 -0.53 17.47
CA GLU A 83 1.38 0.48 16.44
C GLU A 83 2.89 0.80 16.29
N VAL A 84 3.75 -0.07 16.82
CA VAL A 84 5.19 0.19 16.95
C VAL A 84 5.85 0.45 15.60
N CYS A 85 5.61 -0.42 14.61
CA CYS A 85 6.17 -0.27 13.26
C CYS A 85 5.76 1.05 12.58
N PHE A 86 4.53 1.51 12.82
CA PHE A 86 4.03 2.79 12.35
C PHE A 86 4.71 3.96 13.06
N ASN A 87 4.87 3.87 14.38
CA ASN A 87 5.45 4.94 15.19
C ASN A 87 6.95 5.15 14.92
N VAL A 88 7.71 4.09 14.69
CA VAL A 88 9.15 4.20 14.37
C VAL A 88 9.43 4.56 12.91
N CYS A 89 8.42 4.49 12.03
CA CYS A 89 8.61 4.80 10.62
C CYS A 89 8.93 6.29 10.41
N PRO A 90 10.06 6.65 9.78
CA PRO A 90 10.39 8.05 9.47
C PRO A 90 9.37 8.71 8.54
N ALA A 91 8.76 7.93 7.64
CA ALA A 91 7.74 8.37 6.71
C ALA A 91 6.33 7.93 7.14
N ARG A 92 6.01 8.09 8.43
CA ARG A 92 4.71 7.72 9.03
C ARG A 92 3.54 8.34 8.26
N GLY A 93 2.50 7.54 8.01
CA GLY A 93 1.33 7.94 7.24
C GLY A 93 1.54 7.98 5.72
N LYS A 94 2.80 7.95 5.24
CA LYS A 94 3.13 7.84 3.81
C LYS A 94 3.59 6.43 3.47
N ALA A 95 4.61 5.92 4.15
CA ALA A 95 5.19 4.59 3.94
C ALA A 95 4.45 3.49 4.69
N ILE A 96 3.92 3.79 5.88
CA ILE A 96 3.09 2.86 6.65
C ILE A 96 1.85 3.63 7.11
N SER A 97 0.67 3.06 6.86
CA SER A 97 -0.62 3.54 7.39
C SER A 97 -1.26 2.50 8.30
N LEU A 98 -2.09 2.94 9.24
CA LEU A 98 -2.91 2.04 10.04
C LEU A 98 -4.34 2.05 9.51
N ILE A 99 -4.84 0.90 9.07
CA ILE A 99 -6.20 0.74 8.55
C ILE A 99 -7.06 0.07 9.64
N PRO A 100 -8.14 0.74 10.10
CA PRO A 100 -9.04 0.14 11.06
C PRO A 100 -9.81 -1.03 10.42
N ARG A 101 -9.85 -2.16 11.12
CA ARG A 101 -10.71 -3.32 10.78
C ARG A 101 -11.51 -3.74 12.00
N ALA A 102 -12.74 -4.19 11.81
CA ALA A 102 -13.54 -4.73 12.91
C ALA A 102 -12.86 -5.98 13.49
N ASN A 103 -12.73 -6.05 14.82
CA ASN A 103 -12.19 -7.22 15.49
C ASN A 103 -13.24 -8.34 15.51
N PRO A 104 -13.04 -9.46 14.78
CA PRO A 104 -14.04 -10.53 14.71
C PRO A 104 -14.28 -11.23 16.05
N ARG A 105 -13.30 -11.19 16.97
CA ARG A 105 -13.41 -11.82 18.29
C ARG A 105 -14.29 -11.05 19.27
N THR A 106 -14.26 -9.71 19.20
CA THR A 106 -14.98 -8.87 20.18
C THR A 106 -16.16 -8.10 19.60
N GLY A 107 -16.22 -7.91 18.28
CA GLY A 107 -17.29 -7.18 17.59
C GLY A 107 -17.35 -5.67 17.86
N ILE A 108 -16.68 -5.17 18.91
CA ILE A 108 -16.78 -3.78 19.39
C ILE A 108 -15.47 -3.01 19.17
N HIS A 109 -14.31 -3.69 19.26
CA HIS A 109 -13.02 -3.04 19.11
C HIS A 109 -12.55 -3.02 17.64
N ALA A 110 -11.84 -1.96 17.27
CA ALA A 110 -11.12 -1.90 16.00
C ALA A 110 -9.70 -2.44 16.15
N MET A 111 -9.26 -3.23 15.18
CA MET A 111 -7.87 -3.62 14.97
C MET A 111 -7.20 -2.60 14.07
N MET A 112 -6.02 -2.11 14.45
CA MET A 112 -5.27 -1.12 13.68
C MET A 112 -4.23 -1.83 12.83
N ILE A 113 -4.60 -2.21 11.60
CA ILE A 113 -3.75 -3.05 10.75
C ILE A 113 -2.70 -2.20 10.02
N PRO A 114 -1.40 -2.48 10.17
CA PRO A 114 -0.37 -1.78 9.42
C PRO A 114 -0.37 -2.22 7.95
N VAL A 115 -0.41 -1.24 7.05
CA VAL A 115 -0.29 -1.41 5.59
C VAL A 115 0.92 -0.63 5.11
N VAL A 116 1.85 -1.31 4.43
CA VAL A 116 3.05 -0.70 3.86
C VAL A 116 2.78 -0.25 2.42
N HIS A 117 3.09 1.00 2.12
CA HIS A 117 2.97 1.60 0.79
C HIS A 117 4.33 1.62 0.10
N SER A 118 4.48 0.78 -0.92
CA SER A 118 5.76 0.56 -1.60
C SER A 118 6.34 1.79 -2.32
N ASN A 119 5.51 2.79 -2.64
CA ASN A 119 5.96 4.02 -3.29
C ASN A 119 6.75 4.94 -2.35
N HIS A 120 6.53 4.82 -1.04
CA HIS A 120 7.14 5.67 -0.02
C HIS A 120 8.07 4.91 0.93
N CYS A 121 7.98 3.59 1.01
CA CYS A 121 8.90 2.78 1.79
C CYS A 121 10.30 2.84 1.19
N THR A 122 11.28 3.28 1.98
CA THR A 122 12.71 3.29 1.60
C THR A 122 13.40 1.96 1.84
N GLY A 123 12.80 1.09 2.66
CA GLY A 123 13.42 -0.14 3.15
C GLY A 123 14.45 0.08 4.26
N CYS A 124 14.36 1.17 5.03
CA CYS A 124 15.34 1.48 6.09
C CYS A 124 15.46 0.43 7.22
N GLY A 125 14.48 -0.45 7.42
CA GLY A 125 14.56 -1.52 8.42
C GLY A 125 14.08 -1.15 9.83
N LYS A 126 13.86 0.13 10.15
CA LYS A 126 13.44 0.57 11.49
C LYS A 126 12.19 -0.17 12.02
N CYS A 127 11.24 -0.49 11.13
CA CYS A 127 10.05 -1.25 11.51
C CYS A 127 10.31 -2.71 11.86
N GLU A 128 11.30 -3.35 11.25
CA GLU A 128 11.69 -4.74 11.52
C GLU A 128 12.47 -4.84 12.83
N GLN A 129 13.42 -3.92 13.06
CA GLN A 129 14.14 -3.81 14.32
C GLN A 129 13.18 -3.60 15.50
N ALA A 130 12.23 -2.66 15.36
CA ALA A 130 11.30 -2.30 16.43
C ALA A 130 10.17 -3.30 16.64
N CYS A 131 10.03 -4.33 15.78
CA CYS A 131 9.01 -5.35 15.98
C CYS A 131 9.27 -6.08 17.31
N ILE A 132 8.30 -6.01 18.23
CA ILE A 132 8.46 -6.55 19.61
C ILE A 132 8.41 -8.08 19.70
N LEU A 133 8.10 -8.76 18.60
CA LEU A 133 8.14 -10.22 18.52
C LEU A 133 9.59 -10.69 18.46
N GLU A 134 9.90 -11.89 18.97
CA GLU A 134 11.24 -12.49 18.87
C GLU A 134 11.67 -12.64 17.40
N ALA A 135 10.77 -13.21 16.59
CA ALA A 135 10.86 -13.22 15.13
C ALA A 135 9.92 -12.14 14.56
N ALA A 136 10.48 -11.18 13.82
CA ALA A 136 9.70 -10.06 13.30
C ALA A 136 8.64 -10.51 12.27
N ALA A 137 7.40 -10.07 12.48
CA ALA A 137 6.29 -10.29 11.54
C ALA A 137 6.36 -9.36 10.31
N ILE A 138 7.06 -8.23 10.42
CA ILE A 138 7.35 -7.30 9.32
C ILE A 138 8.84 -7.34 9.05
N LYS A 139 9.22 -7.61 7.79
CA LYS A 139 10.61 -7.78 7.36
C LYS A 139 10.91 -6.96 6.13
N VAL A 140 12.14 -6.50 5.98
CA VAL A 140 12.63 -5.81 4.79
C VAL A 140 13.24 -6.80 3.83
N TYR A 141 12.81 -6.71 2.58
CA TYR A 141 13.33 -7.51 1.48
C TYR A 141 13.87 -6.63 0.35
N PRO A 142 14.78 -7.15 -0.49
CA PRO A 142 15.12 -6.53 -1.76
C PRO A 142 13.86 -6.19 -2.57
N LEU A 143 13.86 -5.01 -3.20
CA LEU A 143 12.68 -4.48 -3.88
C LEU A 143 12.15 -5.45 -4.96
N GLN A 144 13.06 -6.12 -5.67
CA GLN A 144 12.74 -7.07 -6.75
C GLN A 144 12.07 -8.35 -6.24
N LEU A 145 12.31 -8.75 -4.99
CA LEU A 145 11.66 -9.92 -4.39
C LEU A 145 10.30 -9.55 -3.78
N ALA A 146 10.16 -8.31 -3.30
CA ALA A 146 8.99 -7.87 -2.55
C ALA A 146 7.92 -7.19 -3.40
N LYS A 147 8.32 -6.46 -4.45
CA LYS A 147 7.41 -5.62 -5.24
C LYS A 147 7.04 -6.31 -6.55
N GLY A 148 5.74 -6.57 -6.73
CA GLY A 148 5.19 -6.98 -8.02
C GLY A 148 5.15 -5.85 -9.05
N ALA A 149 5.00 -6.21 -10.31
CA ALA A 149 4.78 -5.27 -11.41
C ALA A 149 3.54 -5.68 -12.21
N ALA A 150 2.69 -4.72 -12.55
CA ALA A 150 1.67 -4.95 -13.56
C ALA A 150 2.36 -5.13 -14.92
N GLY A 151 1.89 -6.09 -15.73
CA GLY A 151 2.34 -6.23 -17.11
C GLY A 151 2.11 -4.93 -17.88
N GLY A 152 3.03 -4.55 -18.76
CA GLY A 152 2.98 -3.26 -19.47
C GLY A 152 1.74 -3.06 -20.36
N HIS A 153 1.01 -4.13 -20.67
CA HIS A 153 -0.26 -4.09 -21.39
C HIS A 153 -1.46 -3.71 -20.50
N TYR A 154 -1.34 -3.81 -19.18
CA TYR A 154 -2.38 -3.36 -18.25
C TYR A 154 -2.28 -1.85 -18.06
N ARG A 155 -3.12 -1.12 -18.78
CA ARG A 155 -3.25 0.34 -18.66
C ARG A 155 -4.37 0.67 -17.70
N LEU A 156 -4.08 1.50 -16.70
CA LEU A 156 -5.08 1.96 -15.76
C LEU A 156 -5.85 3.13 -16.37
N GLY A 157 -7.14 2.93 -16.64
CA GLY A 157 -7.97 3.90 -17.37
C GLY A 157 -7.98 5.31 -16.74
N TRP A 158 -7.88 5.41 -15.41
CA TRP A 158 -7.81 6.71 -14.71
C TRP A 158 -6.46 7.42 -14.89
N GLU A 159 -5.34 6.69 -14.95
CA GLU A 159 -4.02 7.28 -15.20
C GLU A 159 -3.91 7.77 -16.64
N GLU A 160 -4.42 6.98 -17.59
CA GLU A 160 -4.41 7.34 -19.00
C GLU A 160 -5.34 8.52 -19.28
N LYS A 161 -6.51 8.56 -18.62
CA LYS A 161 -7.39 9.74 -18.62
C LYS A 161 -6.69 10.98 -18.07
N GLY A 162 -5.89 10.84 -17.01
CA GLY A 162 -5.10 11.95 -16.47
C GLY A 162 -4.06 12.49 -17.46
N LYS A 163 -3.47 11.61 -18.29
CA LYS A 163 -2.47 11.99 -19.31
C LYS A 163 -3.07 12.64 -20.55
N VAL A 164 -4.19 12.07 -21.04
CA VAL A 164 -4.77 12.42 -22.35
C VAL A 164 -5.97 13.37 -22.22
N GLY A 165 -6.57 13.45 -21.04
CA GLY A 165 -7.76 14.27 -20.75
C GLY A 165 -9.09 13.53 -20.91
N GLU A 166 -9.10 12.37 -21.57
CA GLU A 166 -10.29 11.57 -21.81
C GLU A 166 -10.07 10.08 -21.49
N ALA A 167 -11.15 9.37 -21.17
CA ALA A 167 -11.06 7.94 -20.87
C ALA A 167 -10.74 7.16 -22.16
N LEU A 168 -9.80 6.20 -22.07
CA LEU A 168 -9.50 5.30 -23.19
C LEU A 168 -10.65 4.35 -23.52
N VAL A 169 -11.53 4.11 -22.56
CA VAL A 169 -12.72 3.29 -22.73
C VAL A 169 -13.87 4.23 -23.08
N PRO A 170 -14.63 3.96 -24.16
CA PRO A 170 -15.81 4.73 -24.47
C PRO A 170 -16.79 4.71 -23.27
N PRO A 171 -17.56 5.78 -23.04
CA PRO A 171 -18.56 5.77 -21.98
C PRO A 171 -19.53 4.60 -22.20
N ASP A 172 -19.95 3.98 -21.10
CA ASP A 172 -20.95 2.92 -21.16
C ASP A 172 -22.18 3.43 -21.91
N ALA A 173 -22.65 2.64 -22.88
CA ALA A 173 -23.89 2.96 -23.57
C ALA A 173 -25.01 3.03 -22.52
N GLN A 174 -25.80 4.10 -22.56
CA GLN A 174 -26.89 4.28 -21.60
C GLN A 174 -27.83 3.07 -21.70
N HIS A 175 -27.89 2.27 -20.63
CA HIS A 175 -28.78 1.13 -20.57
C HIS A 175 -30.22 1.63 -20.66
N ARG A 176 -30.89 1.32 -21.78
CA ARG A 176 -32.29 1.61 -21.98
C ARG A 176 -33.11 0.46 -21.41
N TYR A 177 -33.58 0.63 -20.17
CA TYR A 177 -34.44 -0.36 -19.54
C TYR A 177 -35.86 -0.28 -20.12
N TYR A 178 -36.39 -1.43 -20.55
CA TYR A 178 -37.82 -1.58 -20.84
C TYR A 178 -38.53 -1.89 -19.52
N LEU A 179 -38.92 -0.84 -18.79
CA LEU A 179 -39.59 -0.96 -17.50
C LEU A 179 -41.11 -0.86 -17.65
N PRO A 180 -41.89 -1.51 -16.77
CA PRO A 180 -43.31 -1.26 -16.64
C PRO A 180 -43.60 0.22 -16.37
N GLU A 181 -44.77 0.70 -16.77
CA GLU A 181 -45.18 2.08 -16.52
C GLU A 181 -45.20 2.39 -15.01
N GLY A 182 -44.68 3.57 -14.64
CA GLY A 182 -44.56 3.97 -13.24
C GLY A 182 -43.33 3.42 -12.51
N MET A 183 -42.48 2.63 -13.17
CA MET A 183 -41.23 2.14 -12.61
C MET A 183 -40.02 2.89 -13.19
N ASP A 184 -38.97 3.04 -12.39
CA ASP A 184 -37.65 3.54 -12.80
C ASP A 184 -36.56 2.62 -12.24
N TYR A 185 -35.35 2.65 -12.83
CA TYR A 185 -34.25 1.82 -12.38
C TYR A 185 -32.97 2.65 -12.20
N GLU A 186 -32.49 2.71 -10.96
CA GLU A 186 -31.27 3.44 -10.60
C GLU A 186 -30.05 2.51 -10.64
N HIS A 187 -29.19 2.67 -11.65
CA HIS A 187 -27.97 1.88 -11.78
C HIS A 187 -26.97 2.23 -10.66
N ALA A 188 -26.47 1.22 -9.94
CA ALA A 188 -25.58 1.37 -8.77
C ALA A 188 -26.19 2.09 -7.55
N GLY A 189 -27.51 2.34 -7.57
CA GLY A 189 -28.27 2.91 -6.45
C GLY A 189 -29.29 1.91 -5.90
N ARG A 190 -30.54 2.35 -5.72
CA ARG A 190 -31.61 1.54 -5.10
C ARG A 190 -32.20 0.44 -5.99
N GLY A 191 -31.81 0.38 -7.27
CA GLY A 191 -32.35 -0.58 -8.23
C GLY A 191 -33.73 -0.16 -8.73
N LEU A 192 -34.69 -1.09 -8.80
CA LEU A 192 -36.05 -0.83 -9.27
C LEU A 192 -36.81 -0.01 -8.23
N ILE A 193 -37.33 1.14 -8.64
CA ILE A 193 -38.07 2.08 -7.80
C ILE A 193 -39.39 2.44 -8.45
N GLU A 194 -40.43 2.61 -7.63
CA GLU A 194 -41.69 3.20 -8.07
C GLU A 194 -41.51 4.72 -8.18
N LYS A 195 -41.98 5.29 -9.29
CA LYS A 195 -42.07 6.74 -9.44
C LYS A 195 -43.10 7.28 -8.46
N ALA A 196 -42.83 8.46 -7.90
CA ALA A 196 -43.72 9.12 -6.94
C ALA A 196 -45.13 9.41 -7.51
N GLU A 197 -45.24 9.48 -8.84
CA GLU A 197 -46.50 9.55 -9.56
C GLU A 197 -46.72 8.23 -10.30
N THR A 198 -47.66 7.42 -9.82
CA THR A 198 -48.06 6.20 -10.52
C THR A 198 -49.04 6.56 -11.64
N PRO A 199 -48.92 5.95 -12.84
CA PRO A 199 -49.84 6.19 -13.95
C PRO A 199 -51.21 5.51 -13.75
N PHE A 200 -51.35 4.75 -12.66
CA PHE A 200 -52.55 4.02 -12.29
C PHE A 200 -53.42 4.88 -11.37
N SER A 201 -54.72 4.95 -11.69
CA SER A 201 -55.72 5.58 -10.83
C SER A 201 -55.86 4.83 -9.51
N ALA A 202 -56.21 5.55 -8.44
CA ALA A 202 -56.52 4.95 -7.15
C ALA A 202 -57.76 4.00 -7.20
N ASN A 203 -58.63 4.19 -8.20
CA ASN A 203 -59.76 3.33 -8.47
C ASN A 203 -59.38 2.28 -9.54
N PRO A 204 -59.39 0.97 -9.22
CA PRO A 204 -59.03 -0.09 -10.15
C PRO A 204 -59.90 -0.16 -11.41
N LEU A 205 -61.14 0.32 -11.36
CA LEU A 205 -62.05 0.30 -12.51
C LEU A 205 -61.61 1.26 -13.61
N ASP A 206 -60.92 2.35 -13.30
CA ASP A 206 -60.50 3.31 -14.33
C ASP A 206 -59.33 2.76 -15.16
N VAL A 207 -58.51 1.85 -14.60
CA VAL A 207 -57.45 1.14 -15.34
C VAL A 207 -58.06 0.11 -16.29
N LEU A 208 -59.09 -0.62 -15.85
CA LEU A 208 -59.79 -1.61 -16.69
C LEU A 208 -60.58 -0.98 -17.84
N ASN A 209 -61.00 0.28 -17.69
CA ASN A 209 -61.78 1.02 -18.68
C ASN A 209 -60.92 1.90 -19.62
N LYS A 210 -59.60 1.99 -19.41
CA LYS A 210 -58.67 2.62 -20.35
C LYS A 210 -58.47 1.69 -21.56
N LYS A 211 -59.13 2.00 -22.68
CA LYS A 211 -58.91 1.36 -23.98
C LYS A 211 -57.58 1.76 -24.60
#